data_AF-A0A2V5XJZ5-F1
#
_entry.id   AF-A0A2V5XJZ5-F1
#
_cell.length_a   1.000
_cell.length_b   1.000
_cell.length_c   1.000
_cell.angle_alpha   90.00
_cell.angle_beta   90.00
_cell.angle_gamma   90.00
#
_symmetry.space_group_name_H-M   'P 1'
#
loop_
_entity.id
_entity.type
_entity.pdbx_description
1 polymer ?
#
loop_
_entity_poly.entity_id
_entity_poly.type
_entity_poly.pdbx_seq_one_letter_code
_entity_poly.pdbx_strand_id
1 'polypeptide(L)'
;MAALLKTPAALRYRMPAEWEPHAATWLSWPRREGISFPGSFDRVLPALRAMVEALIESEQVCINVCNGAHEAEARAVLNGLSMERVTFYRIPTNEPWCRDHGPIFLTRDVDPRLAIVDWDYNAWGGKYP
;
A
#
# COMPACT_ATOMS: atom_id res chain seq x y z
N MET A 1 -5.79 29.86 -15.95
CA MET A 1 -7.00 29.89 -15.10
C MET A 1 -7.16 28.52 -14.46
N ALA A 2 -6.73 28.35 -13.21
CA ALA A 2 -6.97 27.11 -12.50
C ALA A 2 -8.48 26.92 -12.41
N ALA A 3 -9.01 25.86 -13.03
CA ALA A 3 -10.36 25.42 -12.72
C ALA A 3 -10.45 25.35 -11.20
N LEU A 4 -11.49 25.94 -10.61
CA LEU A 4 -11.84 25.72 -9.21
C LEU A 4 -12.07 24.21 -9.07
N LEU A 5 -11.01 23.48 -8.74
CA LEU A 5 -11.05 22.05 -8.48
C LEU A 5 -11.97 21.91 -7.27
N LYS A 6 -13.18 21.41 -7.53
CA LYS A 6 -14.13 21.12 -6.45
C LYS A 6 -13.45 20.13 -5.51
N THR A 7 -13.40 20.45 -4.23
CA THR A 7 -12.85 19.55 -3.23
C THR A 7 -13.66 18.24 -3.21
N PRO A 8 -13.06 17.11 -2.74
CA PRO A 8 -13.81 15.86 -2.65
C PRO A 8 -15.12 16.00 -1.86
N ALA A 9 -15.10 16.76 -0.75
CA ALA A 9 -16.29 17.05 0.05
C ALA A 9 -17.38 17.79 -0.74
N ALA A 10 -17.02 18.78 -1.57
CA ALA A 10 -17.97 19.49 -2.44
C ALA A 10 -18.58 18.57 -3.52
N LEU A 11 -17.90 17.47 -3.84
CA LEU A 11 -18.36 16.40 -4.72
C LEU A 11 -19.03 15.24 -3.96
N ARG A 12 -19.27 15.40 -2.64
CA ARG A 12 -19.88 14.43 -1.72
C ARG A 12 -19.08 13.15 -1.50
N TYR A 13 -17.76 13.21 -1.71
CA TYR A 13 -16.87 12.14 -1.30
C TYR A 13 -16.52 12.22 0.18
N ARG A 14 -16.31 11.05 0.79
CA ARG A 14 -15.77 10.88 2.15
C ARG A 14 -14.68 9.82 2.13
N MET A 15 -13.74 9.92 3.06
CA MET A 15 -12.88 8.80 3.40
C MET A 15 -13.72 7.86 4.29
N PRO A 16 -13.93 6.59 3.90
CA PRO A 16 -14.58 5.63 4.78
C PRO A 16 -13.71 5.35 6.01
N ALA A 17 -14.36 5.02 7.12
CA ALA A 17 -13.64 4.59 8.30
C ALA A 17 -12.97 3.23 8.05
N GLU A 18 -11.85 2.97 8.71
CA GLU A 18 -11.03 1.76 8.49
C GLU A 18 -11.70 0.45 8.94
N TRP A 19 -12.84 0.52 9.62
CA TRP A 19 -13.67 -0.65 9.96
C TRP A 19 -14.84 -0.88 9.00
N GLU A 20 -15.03 -0.01 8.01
CA GLU A 20 -15.99 -0.26 6.93
C GLU A 20 -15.44 -1.35 5.98
N PRO A 21 -16.30 -2.03 5.19
CA PRO A 21 -15.84 -3.10 4.32
C PRO A 21 -14.76 -2.66 3.32
N HIS A 22 -13.68 -3.44 3.25
CA HIS A 22 -12.57 -3.22 2.34
C HIS A 22 -12.59 -4.22 1.18
N ALA A 23 -12.10 -3.77 0.02
CA ALA A 23 -11.84 -4.67 -1.11
C ALA A 23 -10.43 -5.28 -1.05
N ALA A 24 -9.45 -4.52 -0.52
CA ALA A 24 -8.06 -4.93 -0.44
C ALA A 24 -7.26 -4.06 0.55
N THR A 25 -6.19 -4.65 1.10
CA THR A 25 -5.10 -3.94 1.79
C THR A 25 -3.87 -3.84 0.88
N TRP A 26 -3.25 -2.65 0.87
CA TRP A 26 -2.05 -2.36 0.09
C TRP A 26 -0.80 -2.33 0.98
N LEU A 27 0.24 -3.02 0.54
CA LEU A 27 1.55 -3.07 1.17
C LEU A 27 2.62 -2.70 0.15
N SER A 28 3.74 -2.16 0.63
CA SER A 28 4.96 -1.98 -0.16
C SER A 28 6.04 -2.85 0.44
N TRP A 29 6.58 -3.78 -0.34
CA TRP A 29 7.58 -4.71 0.18
C TRP A 29 8.91 -3.97 0.42
N PRO A 30 9.61 -4.22 1.55
CA PRO A 30 10.85 -3.54 1.82
C PRO A 30 11.98 -4.01 0.90
N ARG A 31 12.88 -3.09 0.56
CA ARG A 31 14.09 -3.41 -0.19
C ARG A 31 15.26 -3.67 0.75
N ARG A 32 16.10 -4.64 0.42
CA ARG A 32 17.31 -4.99 1.18
C ARG A 32 18.33 -3.85 1.19
N GLU A 33 18.46 -3.15 0.07
CA GLU A 33 19.28 -1.94 -0.08
C GLU A 33 18.62 -0.67 0.48
N GLY A 34 17.38 -0.78 0.98
CA GLY A 34 16.66 0.33 1.59
C GLY A 34 17.15 0.67 2.99
N ILE A 35 16.83 1.89 3.43
CA ILE A 35 17.26 2.42 4.74
C ILE A 35 16.23 2.20 5.85
N SER A 36 15.10 1.54 5.56
CA SER A 36 14.01 1.38 6.53
C SER A 36 14.33 0.36 7.63
N PHE A 37 15.21 -0.62 7.35
CA PHE A 37 15.57 -1.69 8.30
C PHE A 37 17.10 -1.96 8.34
N PRO A 38 17.93 -0.97 8.70
CA PRO A 38 19.39 -1.11 8.67
C PRO A 38 19.84 -2.22 9.63
N GLY A 39 20.56 -3.21 9.10
CA GLY A 39 21.05 -4.37 9.87
C GLY A 39 19.97 -5.32 10.41
N SER A 40 18.70 -5.09 10.07
CA SER A 40 17.57 -5.85 10.61
C SER A 40 16.60 -6.36 9.54
N PHE A 41 16.94 -6.21 8.25
CA PHE A 41 16.08 -6.62 7.13
C PHE A 41 15.54 -8.04 7.29
N ASP A 42 16.41 -9.04 7.47
CA ASP A 42 15.95 -10.43 7.59
C ASP A 42 15.13 -10.69 8.87
N ARG A 43 15.29 -9.85 9.91
CA ARG A 43 14.53 -9.96 11.17
C ARG A 43 13.10 -9.45 11.05
N VAL A 44 12.79 -8.57 10.08
CA VAL A 44 11.43 -8.04 9.90
C VAL A 44 10.58 -8.90 8.97
N LEU A 45 11.18 -9.72 8.11
CA LEU A 45 10.47 -10.58 7.16
C LEU A 45 9.43 -11.51 7.82
N PRO A 46 9.68 -12.14 8.98
CA PRO A 46 8.67 -12.96 9.65
C PRO A 46 7.43 -12.15 10.07
N ALA A 47 7.60 -10.91 10.50
CA ALA A 47 6.48 -10.04 10.87
C ALA A 47 5.65 -9.61 9.65
N LEU A 48 6.31 -9.31 8.54
CA LEU A 48 5.63 -9.02 7.26
C LEU A 48 4.87 -10.24 6.74
N ARG A 49 5.48 -11.44 6.85
CA ARG A 49 4.82 -12.69 6.51
C ARG A 49 3.56 -12.91 7.37
N ALA A 50 3.65 -12.72 8.69
CA ALA A 50 2.52 -12.87 9.60
C ALA A 50 1.39 -11.86 9.31
N MET A 51 1.74 -10.63 8.92
CA MET A 51 0.77 -9.63 8.49
C MET A 51 0.02 -10.06 7.23
N VAL A 52 0.74 -10.53 6.20
CA VAL A 52 0.10 -11.04 4.97
C VAL A 52 -0.78 -12.25 5.28
N GLU A 53 -0.29 -13.20 6.08
CA GLU A 53 -1.04 -14.39 6.51
C GLU A 53 -2.36 -14.03 7.18
N ALA A 54 -2.36 -13.04 8.09
CA ALA A 54 -3.58 -12.58 8.74
C ALA A 54 -4.54 -11.86 7.76
N LEU A 55 -4.01 -11.03 6.86
CA LEU A 55 -4.84 -10.26 5.92
C LEU A 55 -5.55 -11.16 4.91
N ILE A 56 -4.87 -12.17 4.37
CA ILE A 56 -5.46 -13.07 3.36
C ILE A 56 -6.63 -13.90 3.91
N GLU A 57 -6.83 -13.98 5.23
CA GLU A 57 -8.03 -14.61 5.80
C GLU A 57 -9.32 -13.84 5.44
N SER A 58 -9.25 -12.52 5.25
CA SER A 58 -10.43 -11.66 5.10
C SER A 58 -10.50 -10.87 3.79
N GLU A 59 -9.37 -10.50 3.20
CA GLU A 59 -9.37 -9.60 2.04
C GLU A 59 -8.21 -9.83 1.07
N GLN A 60 -8.25 -9.11 -0.06
CA GLN A 60 -7.17 -9.13 -1.05
C GLN A 60 -5.96 -8.34 -0.56
N VAL A 61 -4.76 -8.84 -0.83
CA VAL A 61 -3.50 -8.20 -0.47
C VAL A 61 -2.76 -7.80 -1.74
N CYS A 62 -2.63 -6.49 -1.95
CA CYS A 62 -1.90 -5.89 -3.06
C CYS A 62 -0.50 -5.51 -2.59
N ILE A 63 0.55 -6.06 -3.20
CA ILE A 63 1.94 -5.84 -2.77
C ILE A 63 2.72 -5.13 -3.88
N ASN A 64 3.19 -3.92 -3.59
CA ASN A 64 4.09 -3.17 -4.47
C ASN A 64 5.51 -3.72 -4.39
N VAL A 65 6.09 -4.01 -5.56
CA VAL A 65 7.46 -4.49 -5.75
C VAL A 65 8.14 -3.71 -6.87
N CYS A 66 9.47 -3.63 -6.84
CA CYS A 66 10.22 -2.79 -7.76
C CYS A 66 10.53 -3.47 -9.10
N ASN A 67 10.72 -4.79 -9.07
CA ASN A 67 11.07 -5.60 -10.23
C ASN A 67 10.82 -7.09 -9.93
N GLY A 68 11.10 -7.96 -10.90
CA GLY A 68 10.87 -9.41 -10.74
C GLY A 68 11.75 -10.08 -9.69
N ALA A 69 12.97 -9.60 -9.43
CA ALA A 69 13.82 -10.15 -8.38
C ALA A 69 13.29 -9.81 -6.98
N HIS A 70 12.81 -8.58 -6.80
CA HIS A 70 12.14 -8.14 -5.58
C HIS A 70 10.84 -8.93 -5.34
N GLU A 71 10.05 -9.17 -6.40
CA GLU A 71 8.88 -10.06 -6.34
C GLU A 71 9.25 -11.49 -5.93
N ALA A 72 10.32 -12.04 -6.49
CA ALA A 72 10.79 -13.38 -6.16
C ALA A 72 11.23 -13.50 -4.68
N GLU A 73 11.90 -12.48 -4.12
CA GLU A 73 12.25 -12.44 -2.70
C GLU A 73 11.00 -12.42 -1.82
N ALA A 74 10.01 -11.58 -2.14
CA ALA A 74 8.74 -11.54 -1.41
C ALA A 74 8.00 -12.89 -1.48
N ARG A 75 7.93 -13.51 -2.67
CA ARG A 75 7.33 -14.84 -2.84
C ARG A 75 8.04 -15.92 -2.04
N ALA A 76 9.37 -15.87 -1.94
CA ALA A 76 10.13 -16.82 -1.14
C ALA A 76 9.78 -16.70 0.36
N VAL A 77 9.62 -15.48 0.86
CA VAL A 77 9.19 -15.22 2.25
C VAL A 77 7.77 -15.70 2.51
N LEU A 78 6.87 -15.49 1.54
CA LEU A 78 5.46 -15.87 1.63
C LEU A 78 5.19 -17.34 1.27
N ASN A 79 6.24 -18.13 1.01
CA ASN A 79 6.10 -19.53 0.63
C ASN A 79 5.28 -20.32 1.67
N GLY A 80 4.34 -21.14 1.17
CA GLY A 80 3.41 -21.91 1.99
C GLY A 80 2.10 -21.19 2.33
N LEU A 81 1.96 -19.90 2.06
CA LEU A 81 0.67 -19.21 2.14
C LEU A 81 -0.18 -19.45 0.88
N SER A 82 -1.50 -19.36 1.02
CA SER A 82 -2.39 -19.30 -0.15
C SER A 82 -2.16 -17.99 -0.88
N MET A 83 -1.82 -18.08 -2.17
CA MET A 83 -1.55 -16.91 -3.01
C MET A 83 -2.78 -16.45 -3.78
N GLU A 84 -3.95 -17.08 -3.61
CA GLU A 84 -5.20 -16.71 -4.30
C GLU A 84 -5.63 -15.27 -4.00
N ARG A 85 -5.29 -14.79 -2.80
CA ARG A 85 -5.60 -13.44 -2.35
C ARG A 85 -4.44 -12.45 -2.45
N VAL A 86 -3.30 -12.86 -3.00
CA VAL A 86 -2.10 -12.01 -3.09
C VAL A 86 -1.84 -11.61 -4.53
N THR A 87 -1.82 -10.32 -4.80
CA THR A 87 -1.47 -9.77 -6.13
C THR A 87 -0.25 -8.86 -6.01
N PHE A 88 0.75 -9.08 -6.86
CA PHE A 88 1.94 -8.24 -6.93
C PHE A 88 1.79 -7.18 -8.03
N TYR A 89 2.19 -5.95 -7.71
CA TYR A 89 2.22 -4.83 -8.63
C TYR A 89 3.64 -4.30 -8.77
N ARG A 90 4.10 -4.12 -10.02
CA ARG A 90 5.42 -3.53 -10.31
C ARG A 90 5.36 -2.00 -10.19
N ILE A 91 5.24 -1.53 -8.96
CA ILE A 91 5.24 -0.12 -8.58
C ILE A 91 6.48 0.10 -7.70
N PRO A 92 7.57 0.69 -8.24
CA PRO A 92 8.77 0.97 -7.47
C PRO A 92 8.47 1.95 -6.34
N THR A 93 8.94 1.62 -5.14
CA THR A 93 8.83 2.49 -3.96
C THR A 93 10.21 2.64 -3.34
N ASN A 94 10.46 3.76 -2.65
CA ASN A 94 11.72 4.00 -1.92
C ASN A 94 11.72 3.41 -0.51
N GLU A 95 10.55 3.29 0.12
CA GLU A 95 10.37 2.74 1.47
C GLU A 95 9.06 1.94 1.55
N PRO A 96 8.91 1.00 2.51
CA PRO A 96 7.78 0.08 2.59
C PRO A 96 6.50 0.68 3.21
N TRP A 97 6.49 1.98 3.52
CA TRP A 97 5.41 2.62 4.28
C TRP A 97 4.24 3.03 3.40
N CYS A 98 3.52 2.04 2.86
CA CYS A 98 2.38 2.27 1.97
C CYS A 98 1.27 3.10 2.60
N ARG A 99 1.14 3.06 3.93
CA ARG A 99 0.24 3.94 4.68
C ARG A 99 0.46 5.43 4.40
N ASP A 100 1.71 5.83 4.20
CA ASP A 100 2.08 7.26 4.16
C ASP A 100 2.21 7.77 2.72
N HIS A 101 2.71 6.94 1.79
CA HIS A 101 2.85 7.30 0.38
C HIS A 101 1.71 6.81 -0.50
N GLY A 102 0.87 5.91 0.00
CA GLY A 102 -0.23 5.32 -0.76
C GLY A 102 -1.44 6.26 -0.86
N PRO A 103 -2.36 5.96 -1.79
CA PRO A 103 -3.56 6.78 -1.95
C PRO A 103 -4.48 6.66 -0.74
N ILE A 104 -5.17 7.76 -0.41
CA ILE A 104 -6.34 7.70 0.47
C ILE A 104 -7.59 7.54 -0.39
N PHE A 105 -8.22 6.37 -0.33
CA PHE A 105 -9.44 6.08 -1.08
C PHE A 105 -10.64 6.82 -0.52
N LEU A 106 -11.47 7.33 -1.42
CA LEU A 106 -12.72 8.01 -1.10
C LEU A 106 -13.90 7.34 -1.80
N THR A 107 -15.03 7.33 -1.11
CA THR A 107 -16.31 6.81 -1.62
C THR A 107 -17.39 7.88 -1.52
N ARG A 108 -18.50 7.67 -2.22
CA ARG A 108 -19.72 8.49 -2.10
C ARG A 108 -20.95 7.62 -2.30
N ASP A 109 -22.03 7.96 -1.60
CA ASP A 109 -23.25 7.16 -1.61
C ASP A 109 -24.13 7.46 -2.85
N VAL A 110 -24.13 8.72 -3.30
CA VAL A 110 -24.87 9.14 -4.49
C VAL A 110 -23.99 8.97 -5.72
N ASP A 111 -24.45 8.19 -6.69
CA ASP A 111 -23.68 7.80 -7.89
C ASP A 111 -22.32 7.20 -7.49
N PRO A 112 -22.33 5.98 -6.88
CA PRO A 112 -21.16 5.37 -6.26
C PRO A 112 -19.98 5.28 -7.21
N ARG A 113 -18.89 5.94 -6.85
CA ARG A 113 -17.61 5.90 -7.54
C ARG A 113 -16.48 5.92 -6.52
N LEU A 114 -15.39 5.26 -6.87
CA LEU A 114 -14.14 5.34 -6.12
C LEU A 114 -13.32 6.53 -6.63
N ALA A 115 -12.74 7.29 -5.70
CA ALA A 115 -11.74 8.30 -5.99
C ALA A 115 -10.52 8.08 -5.08
N ILE A 116 -9.41 8.71 -5.41
CA ILE A 116 -8.24 8.78 -4.53
C ILE A 116 -7.89 10.23 -4.23
N VAL A 117 -7.35 10.45 -3.04
CA VAL A 117 -6.52 11.63 -2.77
C VAL A 117 -5.07 11.18 -2.81
N ASP A 118 -4.31 11.86 -3.67
CA ASP A 118 -2.86 11.73 -3.77
C ASP A 118 -2.25 12.92 -3.01
N TRP A 119 -1.64 12.62 -1.87
CA TRP A 119 -0.96 13.61 -1.05
C TRP A 119 0.49 13.70 -1.52
N ASP A 120 1.00 14.92 -1.68
CA ASP A 120 2.36 15.20 -2.13
C ASP A 120 3.42 14.73 -1.10
N TYR A 121 3.64 13.41 -1.06
CA TYR A 121 4.48 12.75 -0.08
C TYR A 121 5.95 13.08 -0.33
N ASN A 122 6.59 13.64 0.69
CA ASN A 122 7.98 14.11 0.62
C ASN A 122 8.92 13.34 1.55
N ALA A 123 8.59 12.10 1.91
CA ALA A 123 9.35 11.31 2.88
C ALA A 123 9.51 12.01 4.25
N TRP A 124 8.37 12.43 4.82
CA TRP A 124 8.23 13.06 6.14
C TRP A 124 9.21 14.23 6.37
N GLY A 125 9.32 15.12 5.37
CA GLY A 125 10.12 16.36 5.48
C GLY A 125 11.38 16.40 4.62
N GLY A 126 11.38 15.79 3.44
CA GLY A 126 12.48 15.90 2.47
C GLY A 126 13.68 15.00 2.79
N LYS A 127 13.43 13.79 3.28
CA LYS A 127 14.49 12.83 3.67
C LYS A 127 15.47 12.47 2.54
N TYR A 128 15.01 12.55 1.29
CA TYR A 128 15.81 12.27 0.09
C TYR A 128 16.09 13.57 -0.67
N PRO A 129 17.29 13.72 -1.26
CA PRO A 129 17.69 14.91 -2.03
C PRO A 129 17.00 15.03 -3.39
#